data_AF-A0A369VDE0-F1
#
_entry.id   AF-A0A369VDE0-F1
#
_cell.length_a   1.000
_cell.length_b   1.000
_cell.length_c   1.000
_cell.angle_alpha   90.00
_cell.angle_beta   90.00
_cell.angle_gamma   90.00
#
_symmetry.space_group_name_H-M   'P 1'
#
loop_
_entity.id
_entity.type
_entity.pdbx_description
1 polymer ?
#
loop_
_entity_poly.entity_id
_entity_poly.type
_entity_poly.pdbx_seq_one_letter_code
_entity_poly.pdbx_strand_id
1 'polypeptide(L)'
;MIVTLIIVCEIGFWVLLAAGLAARYLLRMPRTGMALLLCEPLLEVVLLVVTALDLKNGADPSWKHGLAALYIGYTVGHGHRTVKWLDGHAAHRIGGAPRPAGPPRYGMARARHEGRVWLGTLVAAAVATGLLQLAMWYVDDPSRTTSLESWQYTAWRAAGIHGLIALTYAIWPKKAPRPEGARGTARPATTNPRTNDEPGTRPTERSA
;
A
#
# COMPACT_ATOMS: atom_id res chain seq x y z
N MET A 1 -23.51 27.39 11.25
CA MET A 1 -22.05 27.57 11.00
C MET A 1 -21.38 26.27 10.53
N ILE A 2 -21.62 25.13 11.20
CA ILE A 2 -21.06 23.81 10.81
C ILE A 2 -21.38 23.41 9.36
N VAL A 3 -22.63 23.62 8.90
CA VAL A 3 -23.02 23.25 7.51
C VAL A 3 -22.20 24.03 6.47
N THR A 4 -21.99 25.33 6.67
CA THR A 4 -21.18 26.16 5.78
C THR A 4 -19.72 25.71 5.76
N LEU A 5 -19.16 25.38 6.93
CA LEU A 5 -17.79 24.87 7.05
C LEU A 5 -17.63 23.53 6.33
N ILE A 6 -18.58 22.60 6.52
CA ILE A 6 -18.60 21.31 5.81
C ILE A 6 -18.63 21.53 4.29
N ILE A 7 -19.49 22.42 3.79
CA ILE A 7 -19.59 22.68 2.35
C ILE A 7 -18.27 23.26 1.81
N VAL A 8 -17.64 24.20 2.52
CA VAL A 8 -16.35 24.78 2.11
C VAL A 8 -15.25 23.71 2.13
N CYS A 9 -15.20 22.87 3.17
CA CYS A 9 -14.27 21.75 3.25
C CYS A 9 -14.48 20.75 2.12
N GLU A 10 -15.73 20.41 1.78
CA GLU A 10 -16.07 19.50 0.69
C GLU A 10 -15.60 20.05 -0.67
N ILE A 11 -15.87 21.33 -0.94
CA ILE A 11 -15.42 21.98 -2.17
C ILE A 11 -13.89 22.05 -2.21
N GLY A 12 -13.26 22.47 -1.11
CA GLY A 12 -11.81 22.57 -0.98
C GLY A 12 -11.13 21.21 -1.19
N PHE A 13 -11.70 20.16 -0.62
CA PHE A 13 -11.27 18.78 -0.82
C PHE A 13 -11.26 18.40 -2.30
N TRP A 14 -12.39 18.58 -3.00
CA TRP A 14 -12.48 18.19 -4.42
C TRP A 14 -11.53 19.00 -5.31
N VAL A 15 -11.39 20.30 -5.03
CA VAL A 15 -10.46 21.17 -5.76
C VAL A 15 -9.02 20.76 -5.52
N LEU A 16 -8.60 20.53 -4.28
CA LEU A 16 -7.24 20.11 -3.94
C LEU A 16 -6.91 18.73 -4.49
N LEU A 17 -7.85 17.79 -4.39
CA LEU A 17 -7.69 16.44 -4.91
C LEU A 17 -7.52 16.45 -6.43
N ALA A 18 -8.40 17.15 -7.15
CA ALA A 18 -8.33 17.26 -8.61
C ALA A 18 -7.04 17.98 -9.05
N ALA A 19 -6.69 19.10 -8.43
CA ALA A 19 -5.47 19.84 -8.73
C ALA A 19 -4.21 19.02 -8.41
N GLY A 20 -4.20 18.31 -7.28
CA GLY A 20 -3.10 17.46 -6.86
C GLY A 20 -2.86 16.30 -7.82
N LEU A 21 -3.93 15.59 -8.23
CA LEU A 21 -3.87 14.53 -9.24
C LEU A 21 -3.43 15.06 -10.61
N ALA A 22 -3.98 16.19 -11.05
CA ALA A 22 -3.63 16.80 -12.33
C ALA A 22 -2.16 17.23 -12.36
N ALA A 23 -1.68 17.91 -11.32
CA ALA A 23 -0.28 18.29 -11.20
C ALA A 23 0.63 17.06 -11.17
N ARG A 24 0.25 16.02 -10.43
CA ARG A 24 1.05 14.80 -10.26
C ARG A 24 1.17 13.99 -11.55
N TYR A 25 0.06 13.72 -12.23
CA TYR A 25 0.00 12.76 -13.32
C TYR A 25 -0.07 13.40 -14.71
N LEU A 26 -0.77 14.53 -14.85
CA LEU A 26 -0.95 15.19 -16.15
C LEU A 26 0.21 16.15 -16.46
N LEU A 27 0.59 16.98 -15.47
CA LEU A 27 1.72 17.91 -15.60
C LEU A 27 3.08 17.29 -15.23
N ARG A 28 3.08 16.03 -14.75
CA ARG A 28 4.30 15.32 -14.31
C ARG A 28 5.11 16.09 -13.26
N MET A 29 4.43 16.82 -12.38
CA MET A 29 4.99 17.58 -11.26
C MET A 29 4.72 16.86 -9.94
N PRO A 30 5.41 15.73 -9.64
CA PRO A 30 5.06 14.87 -8.51
C PRO A 30 5.22 15.56 -7.16
N ARG A 31 6.14 16.52 -7.02
CA ARG A 31 6.34 17.28 -5.77
C ARG A 31 5.16 18.22 -5.50
N THR A 32 4.75 18.99 -6.50
CA THR A 32 3.62 19.90 -6.39
C THR A 32 2.31 19.15 -6.18
N GLY A 33 2.10 18.06 -6.93
CA GLY A 33 0.95 17.19 -6.71
C GLY A 33 0.93 16.58 -5.31
N MET A 34 2.09 16.17 -4.76
CA MET A 34 2.17 15.70 -3.38
C MET A 34 1.86 16.78 -2.37
N ALA A 35 2.37 17.99 -2.56
CA ALA A 35 2.09 19.12 -1.66
C ALA A 35 0.59 19.43 -1.62
N LEU A 36 -0.06 19.48 -2.79
CA LEU A 36 -1.51 19.71 -2.89
C LEU A 36 -2.32 18.57 -2.24
N LEU A 37 -1.92 17.31 -2.44
CA LEU A 37 -2.59 16.18 -1.79
C LEU A 37 -2.36 16.12 -0.28
N LEU A 38 -1.24 16.66 0.23
CA LEU A 38 -0.99 16.77 1.67
C LEU A 38 -1.80 17.90 2.33
N CYS A 39 -2.31 18.86 1.57
CA CYS A 39 -3.25 19.84 2.10
C CYS A 39 -4.56 19.17 2.54
N GLU A 40 -4.92 18.02 1.98
CA GLU A 40 -6.13 17.29 2.33
C GLU A 40 -6.12 16.76 3.78
N PRO A 41 -5.15 15.94 4.23
CA PRO A 41 -5.04 15.56 5.64
C PRO A 41 -4.75 16.77 6.54
N LEU A 42 -4.18 17.86 6.02
CA LEU A 42 -4.03 19.09 6.80
C LEU A 42 -5.39 19.75 7.10
N LEU A 43 -6.32 19.76 6.15
CA LEU A 43 -7.70 20.22 6.39
C LEU A 43 -8.38 19.35 7.46
N GLU A 44 -8.13 18.04 7.46
CA GLU A 44 -8.63 17.14 8.51
C GLU A 44 -8.07 17.47 9.89
N VAL A 45 -6.78 17.85 9.98
CA VAL A 45 -6.18 18.33 11.24
C VAL A 45 -6.87 19.62 11.70
N VAL A 46 -7.12 20.56 10.78
CA VAL A 46 -7.82 21.81 11.11
C VAL A 46 -9.24 21.52 11.61
N LEU A 47 -9.97 20.63 10.94
CA LEU A 47 -11.29 20.19 11.37
C LEU A 47 -11.24 19.58 12.78
N LEU A 48 -10.28 18.69 13.05
CA LEU A 48 -10.11 18.10 14.38
C LEU A 48 -9.85 19.16 15.46
N VAL A 49 -9.04 20.19 15.17
CA VAL A 49 -8.80 21.31 16.09
C VAL A 49 -10.08 22.10 16.32
N VAL A 50 -10.80 22.47 15.27
CA VAL A 50 -12.08 23.19 15.37
C VAL A 50 -13.07 22.38 16.21
N THR A 51 -13.13 21.07 16.04
CA THR A 51 -13.97 20.19 16.89
C THR A 51 -13.56 20.24 18.35
N ALA A 52 -12.26 20.17 18.66
CA ALA A 52 -11.80 20.23 20.04
C ALA A 52 -12.21 21.57 20.70
N LEU A 53 -12.17 22.67 19.93
CA LEU A 53 -12.69 23.97 20.35
C LEU A 53 -14.21 23.93 20.58
N ASP A 54 -14.97 23.38 19.64
CA ASP A 54 -16.44 23.30 19.72
C ASP A 54 -16.90 22.42 20.91
N LEU A 55 -16.24 21.28 21.14
CA LEU A 55 -16.55 20.39 22.26
C LEU A 55 -16.32 21.07 23.60
N LYS A 56 -15.24 21.85 23.72
CA LYS A 56 -14.96 22.67 24.90
C LYS A 56 -16.00 23.77 25.11
N ASN A 57 -16.56 24.29 24.02
CA ASN A 57 -17.63 25.30 24.05
C ASN A 57 -19.04 24.71 24.23
N GLY A 58 -19.17 23.40 24.46
CA GLY A 58 -20.44 22.77 24.78
C GLY A 58 -21.13 22.02 23.64
N ALA A 59 -20.55 21.93 22.43
CA ALA A 59 -21.14 21.21 21.31
C ALA A 59 -21.19 19.69 21.51
N ASP A 60 -22.13 18.98 20.89
CA ASP A 60 -22.26 17.53 21.05
C ASP A 60 -21.13 16.74 20.35
N PRO A 61 -20.62 15.66 20.99
CA PRO A 61 -19.62 14.78 20.39
C PRO A 61 -20.16 14.02 19.17
N SER A 62 -19.48 14.18 18.03
CA SER A 62 -19.79 13.48 16.79
C SER A 62 -18.71 12.47 16.40
N TRP A 63 -19.15 11.30 15.95
CA TRP A 63 -18.30 10.17 15.53
C TRP A 63 -17.36 10.48 14.36
N LYS A 64 -17.70 11.47 13.53
CA LYS A 64 -16.93 11.85 12.32
C LYS A 64 -15.50 12.29 12.66
N HIS A 65 -15.28 12.86 13.83
CA HIS A 65 -14.00 13.44 14.21
C HIS A 65 -12.98 12.39 14.67
N GLY A 66 -13.44 11.29 15.25
CA GLY A 66 -12.56 10.16 15.52
C GLY A 66 -12.09 9.47 14.24
N LEU A 67 -12.95 9.41 13.21
CA LEU A 67 -12.58 8.91 11.89
C LEU A 67 -11.48 9.75 11.23
N ALA A 68 -11.52 11.08 11.38
CA ALA A 68 -10.48 11.98 10.87
C ALA A 68 -9.09 11.65 11.46
N ALA A 69 -9.01 11.42 12.77
CA ALA A 69 -7.76 11.02 13.42
C ALA A 69 -7.22 9.68 12.88
N LEU A 70 -8.10 8.71 12.60
CA LEU A 70 -7.71 7.44 11.97
C LEU A 70 -7.23 7.64 10.52
N TYR A 71 -7.88 8.52 9.75
CA TYR A 71 -7.46 8.86 8.39
C TYR A 71 -6.07 9.49 8.35
N ILE A 72 -5.81 10.44 9.25
CA ILE A 72 -4.48 11.06 9.41
C ILE A 72 -3.46 9.99 9.80
N GLY A 73 -3.79 9.14 10.77
CA GLY A 73 -2.95 8.01 11.18
C GLY A 73 -2.59 7.11 9.99
N TYR A 74 -3.57 6.68 9.21
CA TYR A 74 -3.36 5.87 8.00
C TYR A 74 -2.45 6.58 6.99
N THR A 75 -2.66 7.88 6.78
CA THR A 75 -1.83 8.67 5.86
C THR A 75 -0.37 8.70 6.31
N VAL A 76 -0.10 8.82 7.61
CA VAL A 76 1.28 8.75 8.14
C VAL A 76 1.86 7.34 8.06
N GLY A 77 1.09 6.31 8.44
CA GLY A 77 1.56 4.93 8.50
C GLY A 77 1.74 4.26 7.13
N HIS A 78 0.91 4.61 6.14
CA HIS A 78 0.85 3.93 4.85
C HIS A 78 0.94 4.85 3.65
N GLY A 79 0.79 6.17 3.83
CA GLY A 79 0.68 7.13 2.71
C GLY A 79 1.83 7.05 1.73
N HIS A 80 3.08 7.01 2.19
CA HIS A 80 4.24 6.89 1.28
C HIS A 80 4.20 5.62 0.43
N ARG A 81 3.77 4.48 1.00
CA ARG A 81 3.63 3.22 0.27
C ARG A 81 2.50 3.30 -0.75
N THR A 82 1.35 3.84 -0.34
CA THR A 82 0.17 4.02 -1.19
C THR A 82 0.48 4.92 -2.39
N VAL A 83 1.15 6.04 -2.14
CA VAL A 83 1.57 6.99 -3.19
C VAL A 83 2.54 6.32 -4.17
N LYS A 84 3.57 5.62 -3.69
CA LYS A 84 4.52 4.91 -4.57
C LYS A 84 3.83 3.83 -5.42
N TRP A 85 2.84 3.14 -4.84
CA TRP A 85 2.05 2.13 -5.54
C TRP A 85 1.15 2.74 -6.61
N LEU A 86 0.51 3.88 -6.32
CA LEU A 86 -0.29 4.65 -7.27
C LEU A 86 0.58 5.19 -8.41
N ASP A 87 1.73 5.78 -8.09
CA ASP A 87 2.69 6.28 -9.09
C ASP A 87 3.13 5.19 -10.05
N GLY A 88 3.40 3.98 -9.55
CA GLY A 88 3.74 2.83 -10.39
C GLY A 88 2.58 2.43 -11.31
N HIS A 89 1.33 2.46 -10.82
CA HIS A 89 0.16 2.15 -11.64
C HIS A 89 -0.10 3.24 -12.69
N ALA A 90 0.07 4.51 -12.35
CA ALA A 90 -0.03 5.62 -13.28
C ALA A 90 1.06 5.52 -14.36
N ALA A 91 2.30 5.23 -13.98
CA ALA A 91 3.40 5.02 -14.92
C ALA A 91 3.12 3.85 -15.87
N HIS A 92 2.52 2.76 -15.38
CA HIS A 92 2.13 1.63 -16.21
C HIS A 92 0.99 1.97 -17.19
N ARG A 93 -0.10 2.57 -16.70
CA ARG A 93 -1.30 2.83 -17.52
C ARG A 93 -1.15 4.03 -18.47
N ILE A 94 -0.48 5.08 -18.02
CA ILE A 94 -0.39 6.35 -18.74
C ILE A 94 0.97 6.47 -19.44
N GLY A 95 2.03 5.92 -18.84
CA GLY A 95 3.41 6.05 -19.33
C GLY A 95 3.99 4.82 -20.03
N GLY A 96 3.23 3.73 -20.16
CA GLY A 96 3.69 2.48 -20.80
C GLY A 96 4.78 1.72 -20.04
N ALA A 97 5.04 2.08 -18.77
CA ALA A 97 6.02 1.38 -17.96
C ALA A 97 5.61 -0.09 -17.69
N PRO A 98 6.54 -1.00 -17.36
CA PRO A 98 6.20 -2.35 -16.94
C PRO A 98 5.26 -2.37 -15.72
N ARG A 99 4.42 -3.40 -15.61
CA ARG A 99 3.48 -3.55 -14.49
C ARG A 99 4.24 -3.53 -13.16
N PRO A 100 3.78 -2.77 -12.14
CA PRO A 100 4.45 -2.72 -10.84
C PRO A 100 4.64 -4.13 -10.27
N ALA A 101 5.85 -4.44 -9.81
CA ALA A 101 6.14 -5.73 -9.19
C ALA A 101 5.22 -5.94 -7.97
N GLY A 102 4.54 -7.09 -7.94
CA GLY A 102 3.65 -7.45 -6.84
C GLY A 102 4.41 -7.75 -5.54
N PRO A 103 3.69 -7.83 -4.40
CA PRO A 103 4.30 -8.19 -3.13
C PRO A 103 4.97 -9.58 -3.18
N PRO A 104 6.04 -9.81 -2.40
CA PRO A 104 6.72 -11.10 -2.36
C PRO A 104 5.74 -12.22 -1.99
N ARG A 105 5.71 -13.28 -2.81
CA ARG A 105 4.67 -14.32 -2.69
C ARG A 105 4.98 -15.43 -1.70
N TYR A 106 6.26 -15.65 -1.37
CA TYR A 106 6.72 -16.83 -0.64
C TYR A 106 7.81 -16.53 0.38
N GLY A 107 7.96 -17.46 1.34
CA GLY A 107 9.06 -17.52 2.29
C GLY A 107 9.19 -16.31 3.22
N MET A 108 10.39 -16.15 3.77
CA MET A 108 10.72 -15.10 4.74
C MET A 108 10.62 -13.69 4.14
N ALA A 109 10.76 -13.55 2.82
CA ALA A 109 10.59 -12.27 2.13
C ALA A 109 9.15 -11.75 2.24
N ARG A 110 8.15 -12.65 2.18
CA ARG A 110 6.74 -12.31 2.40
C ARG A 110 6.50 -11.92 3.86
N ALA A 111 6.97 -12.72 4.81
CA ALA A 111 6.82 -12.42 6.23
C ALA A 111 7.40 -11.04 6.60
N ARG A 112 8.59 -10.70 6.10
CA ARG A 112 9.20 -9.37 6.29
C ARG A 112 8.39 -8.24 5.64
N HIS A 113 7.80 -8.48 4.47
CA HIS A 113 6.93 -7.51 3.83
C HIS A 113 5.69 -7.22 4.67
N GLU A 114 4.99 -8.27 5.10
CA GLU A 114 3.81 -8.16 5.97
C GLU A 114 4.16 -7.50 7.31
N GLY A 115 5.31 -7.84 7.92
CA GLY A 115 5.79 -7.19 9.13
C GLY A 115 6.00 -5.67 8.97
N ARG A 116 6.53 -5.21 7.83
CA ARG A 116 6.63 -3.77 7.52
C ARG A 116 5.28 -3.12 7.23
N VAL A 117 4.31 -3.89 6.72
CA VAL A 117 2.95 -3.40 6.48
C VAL A 117 2.23 -3.21 7.81
N TRP A 118 2.39 -4.17 8.73
CA TRP A 118 1.91 -4.10 10.10
C TRP A 118 2.57 -2.98 10.90
N LEU A 119 3.88 -2.76 10.78
CA LEU A 119 4.55 -1.63 11.43
C LEU A 119 3.94 -0.29 11.01
N GLY A 120 3.56 -0.14 9.73
CA GLY A 120 2.79 1.02 9.28
C GLY A 120 1.44 1.16 10.00
N THR A 121 0.76 0.06 10.28
CA THR A 121 -0.49 0.05 11.07
C THR A 121 -0.27 0.41 12.53
N LEU A 122 0.84 0.00 13.13
CA LEU A 122 1.22 0.46 14.47
C LEU A 122 1.47 1.97 14.49
N VAL A 123 2.22 2.49 13.52
CA VAL A 123 2.45 3.94 13.39
C VAL A 123 1.12 4.68 13.21
N ALA A 124 0.24 4.18 12.34
CA ALA A 124 -1.08 4.76 12.14
C ALA A 124 -1.90 4.80 13.43
N ALA A 125 -1.96 3.69 14.18
CA ALA A 125 -2.67 3.61 15.44
C ALA A 125 -2.05 4.55 16.51
N ALA A 126 -0.73 4.64 16.58
CA ALA A 126 -0.03 5.53 17.50
C ALA A 126 -0.31 7.01 17.21
N VAL A 127 -0.25 7.42 15.94
CA VAL A 127 -0.54 8.81 15.51
C VAL A 127 -2.00 9.15 15.80
N ALA A 128 -2.95 8.28 15.41
CA ALA A 128 -4.36 8.48 15.69
C ALA A 128 -4.61 8.60 17.21
N THR A 129 -4.03 7.71 18.01
CA THR A 129 -4.13 7.75 19.47
C THR A 129 -3.59 9.06 20.03
N GLY A 130 -2.41 9.51 19.58
CA GLY A 130 -1.82 10.77 20.03
C GLY A 130 -2.71 11.98 19.74
N LEU A 131 -3.25 12.07 18.52
CA LEU A 131 -4.18 13.15 18.14
C LEU A 131 -5.45 13.13 18.98
N LEU A 132 -6.05 11.95 19.17
CA LEU A 132 -7.24 11.78 20.01
C LEU A 132 -6.94 12.13 21.48
N GLN A 133 -5.79 11.71 22.01
CA GLN A 133 -5.40 11.97 23.39
C GLN A 133 -5.19 13.46 23.65
N LEU A 134 -4.56 14.17 22.72
CA LEU A 134 -4.41 15.62 22.78
C LEU A 134 -5.77 16.34 22.78
N ALA A 135 -6.70 15.88 21.93
CA ALA A 135 -8.06 16.44 21.91
C ALA A 135 -8.79 16.20 23.24
N MET A 136 -8.67 15.01 23.84
CA MET A 136 -9.30 14.70 25.12
C MET A 136 -8.72 15.54 26.28
N TRP A 137 -7.39 15.70 26.34
CA TRP A 137 -6.75 16.58 27.33
C TRP A 137 -7.16 18.04 27.17
N TYR A 138 -7.44 18.49 25.94
CA TYR A 138 -7.88 19.86 25.69
C TYR A 138 -9.32 20.12 26.12
N VAL A 139 -10.21 19.13 25.95
CA VAL A 139 -11.63 19.22 26.30
C VAL A 139 -11.85 19.10 27.81
N ASP A 140 -11.06 18.26 28.50
CA ASP A 140 -11.07 18.08 29.96
C ASP A 140 -12.46 17.73 30.55
N ASP A 141 -13.27 16.97 29.79
CA ASP A 141 -14.58 16.46 30.21
C ASP A 141 -14.78 15.01 29.74
N PRO A 142 -14.69 14.01 30.65
CA PRO A 142 -14.84 12.60 30.32
C PRO A 142 -16.18 12.24 29.65
N SER A 143 -17.26 12.96 29.98
CA SER A 143 -18.58 12.68 29.41
C SER A 143 -18.63 13.00 27.91
N ARG A 144 -17.76 13.91 27.45
CA ARG A 144 -17.66 14.40 26.07
C ARG A 144 -16.62 13.65 25.25
N THR A 145 -15.75 12.87 25.88
CA THR A 145 -14.63 12.17 25.22
C THR A 145 -14.86 10.68 24.97
N THR A 146 -15.94 10.09 25.47
CA THR A 146 -16.28 8.66 25.28
C THR A 146 -16.18 8.19 23.81
N SER A 147 -16.60 9.02 22.86
CA SER A 147 -16.49 8.67 21.44
C SER A 147 -15.03 8.60 20.97
N LEU A 148 -14.17 9.53 21.42
CA LEU A 148 -12.74 9.56 21.07
C LEU A 148 -12.03 8.32 21.62
N GLU A 149 -12.35 7.90 22.85
CA GLU A 149 -11.82 6.67 23.47
C GLU A 149 -12.20 5.41 22.67
N SER A 150 -13.46 5.33 22.22
CA SER A 150 -13.92 4.19 21.40
C SER A 150 -13.13 4.04 20.08
N TRP A 151 -12.70 5.17 19.50
CA TRP A 151 -11.87 5.19 18.31
C TRP A 151 -10.43 4.77 18.58
N GLN A 152 -9.86 5.12 19.75
CA GLN A 152 -8.57 4.59 20.17
C GLN A 152 -8.61 3.06 20.29
N TYR A 153 -9.64 2.52 20.97
CA TYR A 153 -9.81 1.07 21.08
C TYR A 153 -9.94 0.41 19.71
N THR A 154 -10.70 1.02 18.80
CA THR A 154 -10.86 0.53 17.43
C THR A 154 -9.52 0.51 16.68
N ALA A 155 -8.69 1.55 16.80
CA ALA A 155 -7.38 1.61 16.17
C ALA A 155 -6.44 0.51 16.68
N TRP A 156 -6.36 0.30 18.00
CA TRP A 156 -5.52 -0.74 18.60
C TRP A 156 -6.03 -2.15 18.33
N ARG A 157 -7.35 -2.36 18.32
CA ARG A 157 -7.95 -3.63 17.94
C ARG A 157 -7.64 -3.98 16.48
N ALA A 158 -7.74 -3.01 15.57
CA ALA A 158 -7.36 -3.21 14.16
C ALA A 158 -5.86 -3.54 14.03
N ALA A 159 -4.99 -2.81 14.75
CA ALA A 159 -3.55 -3.07 14.76
C ALA A 159 -3.19 -4.46 15.34
N GLY A 160 -3.89 -4.88 16.40
CA GLY A 160 -3.74 -6.20 17.01
C GLY A 160 -4.17 -7.33 16.06
N ILE A 161 -5.36 -7.22 15.45
CA ILE A 161 -5.85 -8.20 14.46
C ILE A 161 -4.89 -8.30 13.27
N HIS A 162 -4.44 -7.16 12.74
CA HIS A 162 -3.47 -7.14 11.65
C HIS A 162 -2.13 -7.77 12.07
N GLY A 163 -1.71 -7.54 13.32
CA GLY A 163 -0.52 -8.17 13.89
C GLY A 163 -0.63 -9.68 13.97
N LEU A 164 -1.78 -10.20 14.42
CA LEU A 164 -2.05 -11.64 14.43
C LEU A 164 -1.94 -12.23 13.02
N ILE A 165 -2.54 -11.57 12.03
CA ILE A 165 -2.47 -11.99 10.62
C ILE A 165 -1.01 -11.97 10.13
N ALA A 166 -0.27 -10.89 10.37
CA ALA A 166 1.14 -10.78 9.99
C ALA A 166 2.00 -11.86 10.65
N LEU A 167 1.72 -12.17 11.92
CA LEU A 167 2.40 -13.22 12.68
C LEU A 167 2.15 -14.61 12.08
N THR A 168 0.96 -14.89 11.56
CA THR A 168 0.70 -16.17 10.87
C THR A 168 1.64 -16.41 9.70
N TYR A 169 1.99 -15.36 8.93
CA TYR A 169 2.94 -15.44 7.82
C TYR A 169 4.38 -15.63 8.27
N ALA A 170 4.72 -15.19 9.49
CA ALA A 170 6.04 -15.39 10.09
C ALA A 170 6.19 -16.82 10.65
N ILE A 171 5.16 -17.35 11.31
CA ILE A 171 5.18 -18.69 11.92
C ILE A 171 5.01 -19.79 10.84
N TRP A 172 4.15 -19.57 9.85
CA TRP A 172 3.92 -20.49 8.73
C TRP A 172 4.31 -19.88 7.37
N PRO A 173 5.61 -19.77 7.05
CA PRO A 173 6.05 -19.21 5.79
C PRO A 173 5.63 -20.10 4.61
N LYS A 174 4.83 -19.54 3.69
CA LYS A 174 4.35 -20.24 2.49
C LYS A 174 5.53 -20.64 1.60
N LYS A 175 5.71 -21.95 1.35
CA LYS A 175 6.78 -22.49 0.50
C LYS A 175 6.51 -22.16 -0.98
N ALA A 176 7.58 -21.87 -1.73
CA ALA A 176 7.49 -21.72 -3.18
C ALA A 176 7.14 -23.07 -3.81
N PRO A 177 6.38 -23.10 -4.92
CA PRO A 177 6.21 -24.30 -5.72
C PRO A 177 7.58 -24.83 -6.12
N ARG A 178 7.81 -26.15 -5.95
CA ARG A 178 9.04 -26.79 -6.44
C ARG A 178 9.06 -26.63 -7.96
N PRO A 179 10.14 -26.13 -8.58
CA PRO A 179 10.20 -26.02 -10.03
C PRO A 179 10.03 -27.42 -10.64
N GLU A 180 8.93 -27.61 -11.38
CA GLU A 180 8.74 -28.75 -12.26
C GLU A 180 9.68 -28.59 -13.47
N GLY A 181 10.93 -28.99 -13.28
CA GLY A 181 11.95 -28.93 -14.34
C GLY A 181 13.12 -29.90 -14.18
N ALA A 182 13.11 -30.74 -13.14
CA ALA A 182 14.16 -31.75 -12.90
C ALA A 182 13.59 -33.18 -12.88
N ARG A 183 12.55 -33.45 -13.67
CA ARG A 183 12.12 -34.82 -14.00
C ARG A 183 12.16 -34.98 -15.52
N GLY A 184 13.21 -35.65 -16.00
CA GLY A 184 13.13 -36.47 -17.21
C GLY A 184 13.63 -35.88 -18.52
N THR A 185 14.89 -35.43 -18.60
CA THR A 185 15.66 -35.53 -19.86
C THR A 185 16.97 -36.29 -19.64
N ALA A 186 16.89 -37.46 -19.01
CA ALA A 186 17.88 -38.49 -19.24
C ALA A 186 17.43 -39.28 -20.47
N ARG A 187 17.65 -38.70 -21.67
CA ARG A 187 17.61 -39.48 -22.90
C ARG A 187 18.90 -40.33 -22.88
N PRO A 188 18.84 -41.66 -22.83
CA PRO A 188 20.07 -42.45 -22.92
C PRO A 188 20.71 -42.12 -24.27
N ALA A 189 21.97 -41.70 -24.23
CA ALA A 189 22.76 -41.52 -25.43
C ALA A 189 22.93 -42.89 -26.08
N THR A 190 22.12 -43.19 -27.08
CA THR A 190 22.40 -44.29 -28.01
C THR A 190 23.57 -43.85 -28.88
N THR A 191 24.77 -44.23 -28.47
CA THR A 191 25.97 -44.19 -29.31
C THR A 191 25.75 -45.16 -30.46
N ASN A 192 25.45 -44.65 -31.65
CA ASN A 192 25.49 -45.42 -32.89
C ASN A 192 26.79 -45.08 -33.62
N PRO A 193 27.76 -46.01 -33.76
CA PRO A 193 28.94 -45.75 -34.57
C PRO A 193 28.53 -45.83 -36.05
N ARG A 194 28.43 -44.66 -36.70
CA ARG A 194 28.41 -44.60 -38.16
C ARG A 194 29.82 -44.92 -38.66
N THR A 195 30.02 -46.14 -39.14
CA THR A 195 31.05 -46.47 -40.12
C THR A 195 30.66 -45.78 -41.43
N ASN A 196 31.39 -44.72 -41.78
CA ASN A 196 31.37 -44.15 -43.11
C ASN A 196 32.38 -44.93 -43.95
N ASP A 197 31.91 -45.86 -44.77
CA ASP A 197 32.67 -46.32 -45.93
C ASP A 197 32.57 -45.27 -47.03
N GLU A 198 33.73 -44.93 -47.61
CA GLU A 198 33.97 -43.92 -48.63
C GLU A 198 33.14 -44.09 -49.92
N PRO A 199 32.80 -42.99 -50.62
CA PRO A 199 32.45 -43.03 -52.03
C PRO A 199 33.65 -42.56 -52.88
N GLY A 200 34.25 -43.46 -53.67
CA GLY A 200 35.20 -43.04 -54.70
C GLY A 200 35.83 -44.15 -55.52
N THR A 201 35.30 -44.43 -56.72
CA THR A 201 36.05 -44.42 -58.00
C THR A 201 35.15 -44.78 -59.20
N ARG A 202 35.54 -44.25 -60.37
CA ARG A 202 34.81 -44.05 -61.63
C ARG A 202 34.55 -45.32 -62.47
N PRO A 203 33.66 -45.24 -63.50
CA PRO A 203 33.50 -46.27 -64.51
C PRO A 203 34.33 -45.98 -65.78
N THR A 204 35.20 -46.93 -66.15
CA THR A 204 35.82 -47.17 -67.47
C THR A 204 36.29 -48.64 -67.40
N GLU A 205 36.00 -49.60 -68.29
CA GLU A 205 36.13 -49.60 -69.74
C GLU A 205 35.26 -50.69 -70.42
N ARG A 206 35.20 -50.51 -71.74
CA ARG A 206 34.74 -51.31 -72.87
C ARG A 206 35.44 -52.69 -73.00
N SER A 207 34.83 -53.57 -73.81
CA SER A 207 35.33 -54.85 -74.40
C SER A 207 34.87 -56.10 -73.64
N ALA A 208 34.24 -57.13 -74.22
CA ALA A 208 34.04 -57.55 -75.60
C ALA A 208 32.65 -58.21 -75.77
#